data_AF-A0A3M1RJA8-F1
#
_entry.id   AF-A0A3M1RJA8-F1
#
_cell.length_a   1.000
_cell.length_b   1.000
_cell.length_c   1.000
_cell.angle_alpha   90.00
_cell.angle_beta   90.00
_cell.angle_gamma   90.00
#
_symmetry.space_group_name_H-M   'P 1'
#
loop_
_entity.id
_entity.type
_entity.pdbx_description
1 polymer ?
#
loop_
_entity_poly.entity_id
_entity_poly.type
_entity_poly.pdbx_seq_one_letter_code
_entity_poly.pdbx_strand_id
1 'polypeptide(L)'
;MLIGWCIGVVAGCSYIVVGARPAAARESTDEFVVEVHHPGMGENPVACTVTIERDTKGDISGYHVQVLSVFCINGVCRAVPVQLFWDPLGNYERFTVKPGMHLEKADGKPFTDADYRKLDTILADPDSPLRNLDAFVFPEHSGTTMPADAVSSPTPVVYEGAVVEGAAWTCFTLWHWVHGPLREELRKTTAAAWTPDDIADVLEDGSE
;
A
#
# COMPACT_ATOMS: atom_id res chain seq x y z
N MET A 1 5.23 43.45 -83.74
CA MET A 1 3.88 42.89 -83.90
C MET A 1 3.85 41.57 -83.13
N LEU A 2 3.14 41.58 -81.99
CA LEU A 2 2.78 40.50 -81.04
C LEU A 2 3.61 39.19 -81.02
N ILE A 3 4.35 38.98 -79.94
CA ILE A 3 4.92 37.69 -79.54
C ILE A 3 4.14 37.23 -78.30
N GLY A 4 3.47 36.07 -78.41
CA GLY A 4 2.65 35.47 -77.36
C GLY A 4 3.50 34.97 -76.19
N TRP A 5 2.92 35.02 -74.99
CA TRP A 5 3.52 34.48 -73.77
C TRP A 5 2.68 33.28 -73.29
N CYS A 6 3.35 32.14 -73.18
CA CYS A 6 2.82 30.92 -72.58
C CYS A 6 2.63 31.11 -71.07
N ILE A 7 1.46 30.67 -70.58
CA ILE A 7 1.13 30.60 -69.16
C ILE A 7 1.71 29.28 -68.62
N GLY A 8 2.65 29.37 -67.67
CA GLY A 8 3.12 28.25 -66.86
C GLY A 8 2.46 28.28 -65.48
N VAL A 9 1.76 27.19 -65.13
CA VAL A 9 1.15 26.96 -63.82
C VAL A 9 2.22 26.43 -62.87
N VAL A 10 2.44 27.10 -61.74
CA VAL A 10 3.27 26.57 -60.63
C VAL A 10 2.33 26.11 -59.51
N ALA A 11 2.33 24.80 -59.26
CA ALA A 11 1.59 24.16 -58.19
C ALA A 11 2.19 24.53 -56.82
N GLY A 12 1.41 25.22 -55.99
CA GLY A 12 1.75 25.48 -54.59
C GLY A 12 1.47 24.26 -53.73
N CYS A 13 2.52 23.63 -53.21
CA CYS A 13 2.43 22.54 -52.25
C CYS A 13 2.27 23.14 -50.84
N SER A 14 1.06 23.10 -50.29
CA SER A 14 0.78 23.51 -48.90
C SER A 14 1.25 22.40 -47.95
N TYR A 15 2.38 22.59 -47.28
CA TYR A 15 2.79 21.71 -46.18
C TYR A 15 2.02 22.10 -44.92
N ILE A 16 1.11 21.23 -44.49
CA ILE A 16 0.48 21.28 -43.16
C ILE A 16 1.54 20.82 -42.15
N VAL A 17 1.96 21.73 -41.28
CA VAL A 17 2.73 21.38 -40.09
C VAL A 17 1.78 20.68 -39.13
N VAL A 18 1.81 19.35 -39.10
CA VAL A 18 1.16 18.57 -38.05
C VAL A 18 1.95 18.83 -36.77
N GLY A 19 1.39 19.67 -35.89
CA GLY A 19 1.92 19.89 -34.55
C GLY A 19 2.04 18.56 -33.82
N ALA A 20 3.27 18.20 -33.45
CA ALA A 20 3.50 17.09 -32.54
C ALA A 20 2.76 17.38 -31.24
N ARG A 21 1.80 16.52 -30.88
CA ARG A 21 1.22 16.52 -29.53
C ARG A 21 2.36 16.35 -28.53
N PRO A 22 2.44 17.17 -27.46
CA PRO A 22 3.41 16.90 -26.41
C PRO A 22 3.13 15.50 -25.85
N ALA A 23 4.20 14.70 -25.77
CA ALA A 23 4.17 13.45 -25.03
C ALA A 23 3.77 13.76 -23.58
N ALA A 24 2.85 12.97 -23.04
CA ALA A 24 2.38 13.07 -21.66
C ALA A 24 3.55 13.32 -20.71
N ALA A 25 3.45 14.37 -19.90
CA ALA A 25 4.36 14.60 -18.79
C ALA A 25 4.36 13.31 -17.95
N ARG A 26 5.53 12.69 -17.78
CA ARG A 26 5.69 11.67 -16.74
C ARG A 26 5.46 12.40 -15.43
N GLU A 27 4.38 12.06 -14.72
CA GLU A 27 4.24 12.39 -13.31
C GLU A 27 5.53 11.92 -12.62
N SER A 28 6.24 12.87 -12.01
CA SER A 28 7.37 12.56 -11.15
C SER A 28 6.77 11.97 -9.90
N THR A 29 6.73 10.63 -9.81
CA THR A 29 6.36 9.96 -8.58
C THR A 29 7.50 10.16 -7.58
N ASP A 30 7.25 10.96 -6.54
CA ASP A 30 8.20 11.14 -5.45
C ASP A 30 8.18 9.86 -4.60
N GLU A 31 9.34 9.21 -4.48
CA GLU A 31 9.48 7.95 -3.74
C GLU A 31 10.73 8.01 -2.85
N PHE A 32 10.68 7.28 -1.74
CA PHE A 32 11.85 7.03 -0.89
C PHE A 32 11.85 5.59 -0.37
N VAL A 33 13.03 5.09 -0.04
CA VAL A 33 13.21 3.72 0.47
C VAL A 33 13.48 3.77 1.97
N VAL A 34 12.78 2.92 2.72
CA VAL A 34 12.96 2.76 4.16
C VAL A 34 13.25 1.30 4.47
N GLU A 35 14.22 1.05 5.35
CA GLU A 35 14.45 -0.26 5.94
C GLU A 35 13.68 -0.39 7.25
N VAL A 36 12.78 -1.36 7.35
CA VAL A 36 11.93 -1.56 8.54
C VAL A 36 12.14 -2.93 9.15
N HIS A 37 12.28 -2.96 10.48
CA HIS A 37 12.19 -4.21 11.24
C HIS A 37 10.72 -4.54 11.47
N HIS A 38 10.22 -5.55 10.75
CA HIS A 38 8.84 -6.00 10.85
C HIS A 38 8.77 -7.34 11.60
N PRO A 39 8.03 -7.47 12.71
CA PRO A 39 8.09 -8.67 13.57
C PRO A 39 7.63 -9.95 12.89
N GLY A 40 6.77 -9.84 11.86
CA GLY A 40 6.37 -10.97 11.01
C GLY A 40 7.28 -11.30 9.83
N MET A 41 8.44 -10.63 9.66
CA MET A 41 9.33 -10.81 8.50
C MET A 41 10.73 -11.34 8.87
N GLY A 42 10.88 -11.87 10.09
CA GLY A 42 12.15 -12.37 10.61
C GLY A 42 13.03 -11.27 11.21
N GLU A 43 14.30 -11.60 11.46
CA GLU A 43 15.22 -10.71 12.19
C GLU A 43 15.79 -9.58 11.32
N ASN A 44 15.87 -9.80 10.00
CA ASN A 44 16.46 -8.84 9.09
C ASN A 44 15.48 -7.73 8.72
N PRO A 45 15.96 -6.48 8.57
CA PRO A 45 15.12 -5.40 8.10
C PRO A 45 14.67 -5.66 6.65
N VAL A 46 13.47 -5.21 6.33
CA VAL A 46 12.87 -5.29 4.99
C VAL A 46 12.90 -3.90 4.38
N ALA A 47 13.52 -3.77 3.22
CA ALA A 47 13.44 -2.54 2.44
C ALA A 47 12.05 -2.42 1.79
N CYS A 48 11.42 -1.26 1.96
CA CYS A 48 10.15 -0.93 1.32
C CYS A 48 10.24 0.42 0.62
N THR A 49 9.60 0.52 -0.54
CA THR A 49 9.49 1.77 -1.30
C THR A 49 8.19 2.46 -0.93
N VAL A 50 8.31 3.65 -0.37
CA VAL A 50 7.20 4.55 -0.05
C VAL A 50 6.99 5.50 -1.19
N THR A 51 5.76 5.57 -1.68
CA THR A 51 5.32 6.59 -2.64
C THR A 51 4.63 7.72 -1.90
N ILE A 52 4.98 8.96 -2.25
CA ILE A 52 4.37 10.18 -1.72
C ILE A 52 3.24 10.62 -2.65
N GLU A 53 2.05 10.80 -2.10
CA GLU A 53 0.92 11.39 -2.81
C GLU A 53 0.90 12.90 -2.53
N ARG A 54 0.81 13.72 -3.58
CA ARG A 54 0.74 15.19 -3.45
C ARG A 54 -0.59 15.73 -3.93
N ASP A 55 -1.08 16.77 -3.28
CA ASP A 55 -2.27 17.49 -3.70
C ASP A 55 -1.98 18.45 -4.89
N THR A 56 -3.00 19.23 -5.27
CA THR A 56 -2.87 20.22 -6.35
C THR A 56 -1.96 21.41 -6.03
N LYS A 57 -1.68 21.67 -4.75
CA LYS A 57 -0.77 22.73 -4.29
C LYS A 57 0.69 22.24 -4.27
N GLY A 58 0.89 20.92 -4.29
CA GLY A 58 2.19 20.26 -4.21
C GLY A 58 2.53 19.80 -2.79
N ASP A 59 1.61 19.95 -1.85
CA ASP A 59 1.77 19.53 -0.47
C ASP A 59 1.55 18.01 -0.36
N ILE A 60 2.18 17.39 0.63
CA ILE A 60 2.00 15.96 0.89
C ILE A 60 0.54 15.72 1.30
N SER A 61 -0.18 14.93 0.53
CA SER A 61 -1.58 14.56 0.79
C SER A 61 -1.74 13.16 1.35
N GLY A 62 -0.71 12.33 1.25
CA GLY A 62 -0.73 10.97 1.79
C GLY A 62 0.46 10.14 1.33
N TYR A 63 0.42 8.87 1.67
CA TYR A 63 1.45 7.89 1.34
C TYR A 63 0.84 6.56 0.94
N HIS A 64 1.54 5.81 0.10
CA HIS A 64 1.22 4.41 -0.10
C HIS A 64 2.43 3.50 -0.26
N VAL A 65 2.27 2.25 0.19
CA VAL A 65 3.27 1.18 0.10
C VAL A 65 2.63 -0.11 -0.35
N GLN A 66 3.27 -0.81 -1.28
CA GLN A 66 2.88 -2.15 -1.66
C GLN A 66 3.67 -3.16 -0.83
N VAL A 67 2.97 -3.94 -0.01
CA VAL A 67 3.53 -5.03 0.81
C VAL A 67 3.03 -6.38 0.32
N LEU A 68 3.71 -7.45 0.72
CA LEU A 68 3.26 -8.82 0.45
C LEU A 68 2.58 -9.40 1.68
N SER A 69 1.31 -9.77 1.54
CA SER A 69 0.64 -10.65 2.50
C SER A 69 1.02 -12.10 2.16
N VAL A 70 1.86 -12.71 3.00
CA VAL A 70 2.31 -14.10 2.82
C VAL A 70 1.53 -14.99 3.78
N PHE A 71 0.87 -16.01 3.25
CA PHE A 71 0.17 -17.03 4.05
C PHE A 71 0.48 -18.42 3.49
N CYS A 72 0.48 -19.44 4.35
CA CYS A 72 0.77 -20.81 3.96
C CYS A 72 -0.45 -21.70 4.18
N ILE A 73 -0.76 -22.53 3.19
CA ILE A 73 -1.84 -23.53 3.24
C ILE A 73 -1.23 -24.88 2.94
N ASN A 74 -1.37 -25.85 3.85
CA ASN A 74 -0.81 -27.20 3.69
C ASN A 74 0.69 -27.19 3.32
N GLY A 75 1.48 -26.28 3.91
CA GLY A 75 2.91 -26.14 3.63
C GLY A 75 3.26 -25.42 2.33
N VAL A 76 2.27 -24.94 1.55
CA VAL A 76 2.50 -24.13 0.35
C VAL A 76 2.20 -22.67 0.66
N CYS A 77 3.22 -21.83 0.60
CA CYS A 77 3.09 -20.40 0.86
C CYS A 77 2.70 -19.63 -0.43
N ARG A 78 1.71 -18.75 -0.30
CA ARG A 78 1.24 -17.83 -1.34
C ARG A 78 1.44 -16.40 -0.86
N ALA A 79 1.76 -15.52 -1.80
CA ALA A 79 1.94 -14.10 -1.56
C ALA A 79 0.93 -13.30 -2.39
N VAL A 80 0.15 -12.45 -1.71
CA VAL A 80 -0.81 -11.54 -2.33
C VAL A 80 -0.32 -10.10 -2.10
N PRO A 81 -0.11 -9.31 -3.16
CA PRO A 81 0.22 -7.90 -3.01
C PRO A 81 -0.94 -7.10 -2.42
N VAL A 82 -0.65 -6.32 -1.39
CA VAL A 82 -1.58 -5.42 -0.72
C VAL A 82 -1.00 -4.01 -0.75
N GLN A 83 -1.80 -3.06 -1.24
CA GLN A 83 -1.48 -1.65 -1.19
C GLN A 83 -2.05 -1.07 0.10
N LEU A 84 -1.21 -0.47 0.94
CA LEU A 84 -1.60 0.23 2.16
C LEU A 84 -1.48 1.73 1.93
N PHE A 85 -2.38 2.49 2.55
CA PHE A 85 -2.45 3.94 2.41
C PHE A 85 -2.54 4.63 3.78
N TRP A 86 -1.88 5.77 3.88
CA TRP A 86 -1.86 6.61 5.07
C TRP A 86 -2.10 8.07 4.70
N ASP A 87 -2.70 8.79 5.64
CA ASP A 87 -2.74 10.25 5.62
C ASP A 87 -1.34 10.84 5.90
N PRO A 88 -1.15 12.16 5.76
CA PRO A 88 0.14 12.79 6.05
C PRO A 88 0.58 12.68 7.51
N LEU A 89 -0.34 12.48 8.46
CA LEU A 89 -0.05 12.31 9.87
C LEU A 89 0.34 10.85 10.22
N GLY A 90 0.36 9.97 9.22
CA GLY A 90 0.66 8.55 9.35
C GLY A 90 -0.49 7.75 9.93
N ASN A 91 -1.72 8.25 9.89
CA ASN A 91 -2.89 7.45 10.24
C ASN A 91 -3.29 6.60 9.04
N TYR A 92 -3.75 5.40 9.34
CA TYR A 92 -4.26 4.48 8.34
C TYR A 92 -5.52 5.04 7.67
N GLU A 93 -5.58 4.96 6.33
CA GLU A 93 -6.80 5.34 5.59
C GLU A 93 -7.56 4.14 5.05
N ARG A 94 -6.86 3.23 4.36
CA ARG A 94 -7.45 2.08 3.68
C ARG A 94 -6.38 1.11 3.19
N PHE A 95 -6.83 -0.02 2.68
CA PHE A 95 -6.01 -0.92 1.87
C PHE A 95 -6.72 -1.33 0.58
N THR A 96 -5.94 -1.77 -0.41
CA THR A 96 -6.49 -2.41 -1.61
C THR A 96 -5.72 -3.67 -1.94
N VAL A 97 -6.41 -4.61 -2.58
CA VAL A 97 -5.81 -5.83 -3.15
C VAL A 97 -5.85 -5.70 -4.66
N LYS A 98 -4.76 -6.13 -5.31
CA LYS A 98 -4.65 -6.06 -6.78
C LYS A 98 -5.88 -6.71 -7.45
N PRO A 99 -6.47 -6.07 -8.48
CA PRO A 99 -7.58 -6.65 -9.23
C PRO A 99 -7.26 -8.07 -9.73
N GLY A 100 -8.19 -9.00 -9.51
CA GLY A 100 -8.02 -10.41 -9.87
C GLY A 100 -7.28 -11.26 -8.84
N MET A 101 -6.84 -10.68 -7.72
CA MET A 101 -6.30 -11.42 -6.57
C MET A 101 -7.25 -11.27 -5.36
N HIS A 102 -7.18 -12.22 -4.43
CA HIS A 102 -7.93 -12.19 -3.19
C HIS A 102 -7.07 -12.71 -2.04
N LEU A 103 -7.35 -12.24 -0.84
CA LEU A 103 -6.80 -12.83 0.37
C LEU A 103 -7.52 -14.14 0.64
N GLU A 104 -6.82 -15.12 1.18
CA GLU A 104 -7.40 -16.40 1.57
C GLU A 104 -7.24 -16.63 3.07
N LYS A 105 -8.16 -17.39 3.64
CA LYS A 105 -8.08 -17.94 4.99
C LYS A 105 -7.19 -19.19 4.97
N ALA A 106 -6.81 -19.68 6.16
CA ALA A 106 -6.01 -20.88 6.35
C ALA A 106 -6.65 -22.15 5.76
N ASP A 107 -7.99 -22.18 5.63
CA ASP A 107 -8.71 -23.27 4.97
C ASP A 107 -8.76 -23.14 3.44
N GLY A 108 -8.08 -22.14 2.87
CA GLY A 108 -8.02 -21.83 1.44
C GLY A 108 -9.26 -21.17 0.87
N LYS A 109 -10.24 -20.78 1.71
CA LYS A 109 -11.38 -20.01 1.22
C LYS A 109 -10.99 -18.55 1.01
N PRO A 110 -11.49 -17.90 -0.06
CA PRO A 110 -11.30 -16.48 -0.25
C PRO A 110 -11.96 -15.67 0.87
N PHE A 111 -11.41 -14.50 1.15
CA PHE A 111 -12.06 -13.50 1.99
C PHE A 111 -13.40 -13.10 1.37
N THR A 112 -14.42 -13.04 2.22
CA THR A 112 -15.71 -12.43 1.89
C THR A 112 -15.65 -10.92 2.09
N ASP A 113 -16.63 -10.18 1.56
CA ASP A 113 -16.71 -8.72 1.78
C ASP A 113 -16.78 -8.37 3.29
N ALA A 114 -17.37 -9.25 4.11
CA ALA A 114 -17.41 -9.08 5.55
C ALA A 114 -16.02 -9.24 6.18
N ASP A 115 -15.20 -10.17 5.68
CA ASP A 115 -13.82 -10.34 6.11
C ASP A 115 -12.97 -9.13 5.74
N TYR A 116 -13.14 -8.58 4.53
CA TYR A 116 -12.46 -7.36 4.10
C TYR A 116 -12.82 -6.16 4.99
N ARG A 117 -14.11 -5.94 5.27
CA ARG A 117 -14.55 -4.87 6.19
C ARG A 117 -14.01 -5.06 7.60
N LYS A 118 -13.96 -6.31 8.08
CA LYS A 118 -13.41 -6.62 9.40
C LYS A 118 -11.91 -6.35 9.43
N LEU A 119 -11.16 -6.75 8.40
CA LEU A 119 -9.72 -6.46 8.29
C LEU A 119 -9.49 -4.94 8.28
N ASP A 120 -10.26 -4.18 7.49
CA ASP A 120 -10.18 -2.72 7.46
C ASP A 120 -10.37 -2.11 8.85
N THR A 121 -11.38 -2.58 9.60
CA THR A 121 -11.63 -2.15 10.98
C THR A 121 -10.45 -2.49 11.92
N ILE A 122 -9.85 -3.66 11.76
CA ILE A 122 -8.67 -4.08 12.55
C ILE A 122 -7.48 -3.18 12.24
N LEU A 123 -7.24 -2.85 10.97
CA LEU A 123 -6.13 -1.99 10.55
C LEU A 123 -6.33 -0.53 10.98
N ALA A 124 -7.58 -0.08 11.08
CA ALA A 124 -7.93 1.24 11.59
C ALA A 124 -7.78 1.38 13.12
N ASP A 125 -7.66 0.27 13.87
CA ASP A 125 -7.56 0.27 15.33
C ASP A 125 -6.08 0.24 15.81
N PRO A 126 -5.51 1.36 16.28
CA PRO A 126 -4.14 1.41 16.81
C PRO A 126 -3.99 0.74 18.17
N ASP A 127 -5.09 0.46 18.89
CA ASP A 127 -5.12 -0.19 20.20
C ASP A 127 -5.44 -1.70 20.10
N SER A 128 -5.39 -2.24 18.89
CA SER A 128 -5.64 -3.65 18.62
C SER A 128 -4.81 -4.57 19.52
N PRO A 129 -5.38 -5.69 20.01
CA PRO A 129 -4.64 -6.71 20.74
C PRO A 129 -3.41 -7.25 19.98
N LEU A 130 -3.38 -7.11 18.65
CA LEU A 130 -2.25 -7.50 17.79
C LEU A 130 -0.95 -6.76 18.12
N ARG A 131 -1.03 -5.57 18.73
CA ARG A 131 0.13 -4.73 19.07
C ARG A 131 1.18 -5.44 19.90
N ASN A 132 0.74 -6.21 20.89
CA ASN A 132 1.62 -6.84 21.89
C ASN A 132 1.81 -8.34 21.63
N LEU A 133 1.45 -8.83 20.44
CA LEU A 133 1.62 -10.24 20.09
C LEU A 133 3.01 -10.53 19.56
N ASP A 134 3.49 -11.70 19.95
CA ASP A 134 4.70 -12.28 19.42
C ASP A 134 4.37 -13.08 18.14
N ALA A 135 5.18 -12.90 17.09
CA ALA A 135 5.09 -13.67 15.85
C ALA A 135 5.24 -15.19 16.09
N PHE A 136 5.94 -15.62 17.14
CA PHE A 136 6.06 -17.03 17.53
C PHE A 136 4.72 -17.71 17.86
N VAL A 137 3.65 -16.93 18.12
CA VAL A 137 2.30 -17.48 18.30
C VAL A 137 1.72 -18.04 17.00
N PHE A 138 2.35 -17.77 15.85
CA PHE A 138 1.98 -18.28 14.54
C PHE A 138 3.06 -19.26 14.01
N PRO A 139 3.16 -20.48 14.56
CA PRO A 139 4.26 -21.40 14.29
C PRO A 139 4.31 -21.90 12.84
N GLU A 140 3.19 -21.91 12.14
CA GLU A 140 3.10 -22.22 10.70
C GLU A 140 3.80 -21.17 9.82
N HIS A 141 4.05 -19.96 10.35
CA HIS A 141 4.62 -18.84 9.61
C HIS A 141 5.94 -18.32 10.22
N SER A 142 6.31 -18.74 11.43
CA SER A 142 7.55 -18.33 12.11
C SER A 142 8.80 -19.12 11.72
N GLY A 143 8.71 -20.02 10.73
CA GLY A 143 9.84 -20.84 10.26
C GLY A 143 10.36 -21.85 11.29
N THR A 144 9.68 -22.03 12.42
CA THR A 144 10.06 -22.96 13.48
C THR A 144 9.48 -24.33 13.16
N THR A 145 10.34 -25.31 12.84
CA THR A 145 9.93 -26.70 12.60
C THR A 145 9.44 -27.33 13.90
N MET A 146 8.14 -27.21 14.17
CA MET A 146 7.46 -28.04 15.17
C MET A 146 6.98 -29.34 14.50
N PRO A 147 7.05 -30.49 15.20
CA PRO A 147 6.67 -31.78 14.63
C PRO A 147 5.22 -31.78 14.12
N ALA A 148 5.03 -32.42 12.97
CA ALA A 148 3.85 -32.37 12.10
C ALA A 148 2.51 -32.88 12.71
N ASP A 149 2.50 -33.29 13.98
CA ASP A 149 1.32 -33.84 14.67
C ASP A 149 0.72 -32.89 15.74
N ALA A 150 1.13 -31.61 15.79
CA ALA A 150 0.73 -30.71 16.88
C ALA A 150 0.05 -29.38 16.48
N VAL A 151 -0.30 -29.15 15.21
CA VAL A 151 -0.74 -27.80 14.78
C VAL A 151 -2.20 -27.79 14.34
N SER A 152 -3.09 -27.88 15.33
CA SER A 152 -4.28 -27.05 15.35
C SER A 152 -4.22 -26.26 16.65
N SER A 153 -3.31 -25.28 16.73
CA SER A 153 -3.34 -24.35 17.86
C SER A 153 -4.67 -23.59 17.76
N PRO A 154 -5.62 -23.82 18.69
CA PRO A 154 -6.85 -23.07 18.67
C PRO A 154 -6.44 -21.64 18.82
N THR A 155 -6.81 -20.78 17.87
CA THR A 155 -6.72 -19.32 17.98
C THR A 155 -7.12 -18.94 19.42
N PRO A 156 -6.17 -18.57 20.32
CA PRO A 156 -6.49 -18.18 21.68
C PRO A 156 -7.74 -17.30 21.73
N VAL A 157 -8.61 -17.53 22.72
CA VAL A 157 -9.87 -16.78 22.93
C VAL A 157 -9.65 -15.26 22.95
N VAL A 158 -8.42 -14.82 23.28
CA VAL A 158 -7.94 -13.43 23.21
C VAL A 158 -8.04 -12.81 21.80
N TYR A 159 -8.18 -13.63 20.75
CA TYR A 159 -8.23 -13.19 19.35
C TYR A 159 -9.65 -13.18 18.78
N GLU A 160 -10.65 -13.70 19.49
CA GLU A 160 -12.05 -13.64 19.05
C GLU A 160 -12.47 -12.16 18.97
N GLY A 161 -12.63 -11.66 17.75
CA GLY A 161 -12.96 -10.27 17.46
C GLY A 161 -11.80 -9.42 16.92
N ALA A 162 -10.56 -9.69 17.35
CA ALA A 162 -9.36 -8.94 16.95
C ALA A 162 -8.73 -9.40 15.62
N VAL A 163 -9.20 -10.53 15.07
CA VAL A 163 -8.73 -11.06 13.77
C VAL A 163 -9.89 -11.52 12.91
N VAL A 164 -9.68 -11.54 11.59
CA VAL A 164 -10.50 -12.34 10.67
C VAL A 164 -10.25 -13.82 10.99
N GLU A 165 -11.33 -14.58 11.23
CA GLU A 165 -11.24 -16.00 11.54
C GLU A 165 -10.53 -16.75 10.41
N GLY A 166 -9.54 -17.57 10.78
CA GLY A 166 -8.70 -18.27 9.82
C GLY A 166 -7.66 -17.41 9.11
N ALA A 167 -7.47 -16.14 9.48
CA ALA A 167 -6.48 -15.26 8.82
C ALA A 167 -5.71 -14.38 9.81
N ALA A 168 -5.43 -14.90 11.00
CA ALA A 168 -4.77 -14.17 12.07
C ALA A 168 -3.37 -13.66 11.67
N TRP A 169 -2.57 -14.46 10.95
CA TRP A 169 -1.25 -14.05 10.46
C TRP A 169 -1.31 -12.89 9.46
N THR A 170 -2.28 -12.92 8.53
CA THR A 170 -2.52 -11.81 7.60
C THR A 170 -2.92 -10.55 8.35
N CYS A 171 -3.79 -10.65 9.36
CA CYS A 171 -4.17 -9.51 10.20
C CYS A 171 -2.96 -8.95 10.96
N PHE A 172 -2.18 -9.82 11.61
CA PHE A 172 -0.98 -9.46 12.36
C PHE A 172 0.05 -8.73 11.49
N THR A 173 0.40 -9.32 10.34
CA THR A 173 1.42 -8.73 9.46
C THR A 173 0.98 -7.40 8.88
N LEU A 174 -0.24 -7.28 8.36
CA LEU A 174 -0.71 -6.01 7.82
C LEU A 174 -0.85 -4.93 8.90
N TRP A 175 -1.30 -5.29 10.11
CA TRP A 175 -1.40 -4.35 11.21
C TRP A 175 -0.03 -3.78 11.61
N HIS A 176 1.01 -4.62 11.68
CA HIS A 176 2.37 -4.19 12.00
C HIS A 176 3.05 -3.40 10.87
N TRP A 177 2.64 -3.57 9.61
CA TRP A 177 3.01 -2.63 8.55
C TRP A 177 2.37 -1.25 8.76
N VAL A 178 1.10 -1.21 9.14
CA VAL A 178 0.32 0.03 9.33
C VAL A 178 0.80 0.83 10.53
N HIS A 179 1.01 0.17 11.67
CA HIS A 179 1.27 0.83 12.97
C HIS A 179 2.71 0.68 13.47
N GLY A 180 3.55 -0.05 12.73
CA GLY A 180 4.95 -0.30 13.09
C GLY A 180 5.90 0.85 12.75
N PRO A 181 7.23 0.57 12.68
CA PRO A 181 8.26 1.59 12.50
C PRO A 181 8.12 2.45 11.25
N LEU A 182 7.51 1.92 10.17
CA LEU A 182 7.26 2.66 8.93
C LEU A 182 6.50 3.97 9.20
N ARG A 183 5.50 3.93 10.09
CA ARG A 183 4.66 5.07 10.44
C ARG A 183 5.47 6.26 10.96
N GLU A 184 6.54 6.00 11.72
CA GLU A 184 7.40 7.07 12.24
C GLU A 184 8.18 7.76 11.12
N GLU A 185 8.62 7.01 10.12
CA GLU A 185 9.33 7.57 8.96
C GLU A 185 8.39 8.43 8.10
N LEU A 186 7.14 8.00 7.87
CA LEU A 186 6.13 8.83 7.19
C LEU A 186 5.94 10.17 7.91
N ARG A 187 5.75 10.14 9.22
CA ARG A 187 5.56 11.34 10.04
C ARG A 187 6.78 12.28 10.02
N LYS A 188 8.00 11.73 10.03
CA LYS A 188 9.22 12.53 9.90
C LYS A 188 9.30 13.20 8.54
N THR A 189 8.93 12.49 7.46
CA THR A 189 8.87 13.06 6.12
C THR A 189 7.87 14.22 6.04
N THR A 190 6.67 14.06 6.59
CA THR A 190 5.68 15.15 6.67
C THR A 190 6.20 16.31 7.49
N ALA A 191 6.70 16.05 8.70
CA ALA A 191 7.18 17.10 9.61
C ALA A 191 8.38 17.89 9.06
N ALA A 192 9.17 17.28 8.18
CA ALA A 192 10.27 17.97 7.49
C ALA A 192 9.80 18.85 6.32
N ALA A 193 8.65 18.54 5.74
CA ALA A 193 8.08 19.26 4.60
C ALA A 193 7.10 20.36 5.02
N TRP A 194 6.35 20.14 6.10
CA TRP A 194 5.26 21.00 6.54
C TRP A 194 5.70 22.09 7.52
N THR A 195 5.03 23.23 7.45
CA THR A 195 5.07 24.31 8.43
C THR A 195 4.06 24.06 9.56
N PRO A 196 4.14 24.79 10.69
CA PRO A 196 3.14 24.70 11.75
C PRO A 196 1.71 25.02 11.29
N ASP A 197 1.58 25.91 10.30
CA ASP A 197 0.27 26.29 9.75
C ASP A 197 -0.35 25.13 8.95
N ASP A 198 0.44 24.43 8.14
CA ASP A 198 -0.03 23.24 7.39
C ASP A 198 -0.53 22.12 8.32
N ILE A 199 0.13 21.95 9.47
CA ILE A 199 -0.29 20.99 10.50
C ILE A 199 -1.62 21.43 11.13
N ALA A 200 -1.80 22.72 11.39
CA ALA A 200 -3.02 23.25 12.00
C ALA A 200 -4.23 23.05 11.08
N ASP A 201 -4.10 23.37 9.79
CA ASP A 201 -5.17 23.21 8.79
C ASP A 201 -5.72 21.77 8.78
N VAL A 202 -4.82 20.77 8.83
CA VAL A 202 -5.21 19.36 8.76
C VAL A 202 -5.85 18.86 10.05
N LEU A 203 -5.46 19.40 11.21
CA LEU A 203 -6.10 19.07 12.49
C LEU A 203 -7.49 19.69 12.61
N GLU A 204 -7.74 20.85 11.97
CA GLU A 204 -9.05 21.49 11.93
C GLU A 204 -10.02 20.73 11.01
N ASP A 205 -9.58 20.31 9.82
CA ASP A 205 -10.38 19.53 8.87
C ASP A 205 -10.84 18.17 9.42
N GLY A 206 -10.08 17.57 10.35
CA GLY A 206 -10.41 16.28 10.96
C GLY A 206 -11.41 16.33 12.13
N SER A 207 -11.95 17.50 12.47
CA SER A 207 -12.77 17.72 13.67
C SER A 207 -14.29 17.82 13.43
N GLU A 208 -14.76 17.57 12.21
CA GLU A 208 -16.19 17.62 11.81
C GLU A 208 -16.95 16.29 11.94
#